data_AF-A0A150XI78-F1
#
_entry.id   AF-A0A150XI78-F1
#
_cell.length_a   1.000
_cell.length_b   1.000
_cell.length_c   1.000
_cell.angle_alpha   90.00
_cell.angle_beta   90.00
_cell.angle_gamma   90.00
#
_symmetry.space_group_name_H-M   'P 1'
#
loop_
_entity.id
_entity.type
_entity.pdbx_description
1 polymer ?
#
loop_
_entity_poly.entity_id
_entity_poly.type
_entity_poly.pdbx_seq_one_letter_code
_entity_poly.pdbx_strand_id
1 'polypeptide(L)'
;MNSCLAFIISPLLLLTGCVTSPNSIWNESQIEGSWYVPKENEDEIYDLTFDFDSNYSLFLGPYGNFGKYELATDSLIVESVSDAKFVFQIEEITDSKLVLKYISGGETNPSFEDYFESNNRLILKKITEKNDLIVNRITFSSSVCFGTCPSQAIEIDSVGSINYIGGAYSEFEGAGFGHLPEEILKSILRSVNSLDISAIKEYYESPWTDDASYYLKLELQNKNQPIELESYGFGETPSELALLLFKLMKITQVVSLKHTSLDSLNLHDKNLSEKVFFEEF
;
A
#
# COMPACT_ATOMS: atom_id res chain seq x y z
N MET A 1 -46.20 46.48 -30.71
CA MET A 1 -46.79 46.17 -29.38
C MET A 1 -46.16 44.88 -28.90
N ASN A 2 -45.13 44.96 -28.07
CA ASN A 2 -44.54 43.79 -27.40
C ASN A 2 -44.28 44.14 -25.94
N SER A 3 -44.64 43.18 -25.11
CA SER A 3 -44.67 43.18 -23.65
C SER A 3 -43.27 43.16 -23.05
N CYS A 4 -43.11 43.81 -21.90
CA CYS A 4 -42.07 43.47 -20.93
C CYS A 4 -42.67 43.68 -19.53
N LEU A 5 -43.09 42.59 -18.90
CA LEU A 5 -43.36 42.55 -17.47
C LEU A 5 -42.01 42.52 -16.74
N ALA A 6 -41.80 43.53 -15.90
CA ALA A 6 -40.66 43.59 -14.99
C ALA A 6 -40.91 42.66 -13.78
N PHE A 7 -39.99 41.73 -13.56
CA PHE A 7 -39.83 41.08 -12.25
C PHE A 7 -38.63 41.72 -11.56
N ILE A 8 -38.90 42.41 -10.44
CA ILE A 8 -37.88 42.88 -9.50
C ILE A 8 -37.46 41.66 -8.68
N ILE A 9 -36.31 41.07 -9.01
CA ILE A 9 -35.68 40.02 -8.19
C ILE A 9 -34.65 40.70 -7.30
N SER A 10 -34.89 40.60 -5.99
CA SER A 10 -34.01 41.04 -4.91
C SER A 10 -32.61 40.40 -5.04
N PRO A 11 -31.50 41.13 -4.77
CA PRO A 11 -30.18 40.52 -4.73
C PRO A 11 -30.04 39.73 -3.42
N LEU A 12 -30.37 38.45 -3.48
CA LEU A 12 -30.03 37.50 -2.43
C LEU A 12 -28.51 37.32 -2.48
N LEU A 13 -27.79 37.95 -1.55
CA LEU A 13 -26.38 37.65 -1.29
C LEU A 13 -26.28 36.17 -0.94
N LEU A 14 -25.83 35.35 -1.89
CA LEU A 14 -25.33 34.01 -1.63
C LEU A 14 -24.00 34.18 -0.89
N LEU A 15 -24.06 34.15 0.44
CA LEU A 15 -22.89 33.87 1.26
C LEU A 15 -22.43 32.46 0.92
N THR A 16 -21.49 32.32 -0.01
CA THR A 16 -20.66 31.12 -0.14
C THR A 16 -19.76 31.08 1.09
N GLY A 17 -20.31 30.61 2.21
CA GLY A 17 -19.50 30.21 3.34
C GLY A 17 -18.69 29.01 2.90
N CYS A 18 -17.38 29.19 2.71
CA CYS A 18 -16.45 28.07 2.83
C CYS A 18 -16.64 27.53 4.24
N VAL A 19 -17.34 26.41 4.37
CA VAL A 19 -17.25 25.60 5.57
C VAL A 19 -15.81 25.08 5.58
N THR A 20 -14.93 25.78 6.28
CA THR A 20 -13.65 25.21 6.68
C THR A 20 -14.00 24.01 7.54
N SER A 21 -13.69 22.81 7.05
CA SER A 21 -13.76 21.61 7.87
C SER A 21 -13.05 21.91 9.20
N PRO A 22 -13.65 21.59 10.36
CA PRO A 22 -12.96 21.78 11.63
C PRO A 22 -11.61 21.07 11.57
N ASN A 23 -10.52 21.84 11.73
CA ASN A 23 -9.16 21.31 11.69
C ASN A 23 -9.04 20.15 12.67
N SER A 24 -8.44 19.04 12.22
CA SER A 24 -8.11 17.92 13.10
C SER A 24 -7.29 18.40 14.30
N ILE A 25 -7.56 17.85 15.49
CA ILE A 25 -6.69 18.06 16.64
C ILE A 25 -5.37 17.28 16.50
N TRP A 26 -5.32 16.36 15.53
CA TRP A 26 -4.17 15.55 15.19
C TRP A 26 -3.49 16.08 13.93
N ASN A 27 -2.17 16.03 13.88
CA ASN A 27 -1.39 16.40 12.71
C ASN A 27 -1.07 15.16 11.87
N GLU A 28 -1.13 15.26 10.54
CA GLU A 28 -0.75 14.20 9.60
C GLU A 28 0.64 13.61 9.90
N SER A 29 1.60 14.45 10.28
CA SER A 29 2.95 13.99 10.66
C SER A 29 2.98 13.02 11.85
N GLN A 30 1.96 13.02 12.72
CA GLN A 30 1.90 12.10 13.86
C GLN A 30 1.43 10.71 13.44
N ILE A 31 0.56 10.62 12.44
CA ILE A 31 0.02 9.36 11.94
C ILE A 31 0.86 8.77 10.82
N GLU A 32 1.67 9.59 10.15
CA GLU A 32 2.54 9.13 9.07
C GLU A 32 3.42 7.93 9.49
N GLY A 33 3.49 6.96 8.59
CA GLY A 33 4.27 5.74 8.72
C GLY A 33 3.41 4.49 8.75
N SER A 34 4.09 3.36 8.95
CA SER A 34 3.45 2.06 8.97
C SER A 34 3.21 1.58 10.40
N TRP A 35 2.09 0.92 10.60
CA TRP A 35 1.53 0.54 11.89
C TRP A 35 0.95 -0.86 11.78
N TYR A 36 1.09 -1.69 12.79
CA TYR A 36 0.49 -3.02 12.80
C TYR A 36 -0.21 -3.29 14.13
N VAL A 37 -1.30 -4.04 14.08
CA VAL A 37 -1.92 -4.63 15.27
C VAL A 37 -1.13 -5.87 15.63
N PRO A 38 -0.49 -5.94 16.82
CA PRO A 38 0.22 -7.14 17.24
C PRO A 38 -0.74 -8.32 17.39
N LYS A 39 -0.33 -9.51 16.94
CA LYS A 39 -1.11 -10.73 17.17
C LYS A 39 -1.32 -10.98 18.66
N GLU A 40 -2.56 -11.28 19.05
CA GLU A 40 -2.87 -11.72 20.41
C GLU A 40 -2.69 -13.24 20.57
N ASN A 41 -2.83 -14.00 19.47
CA ASN A 41 -2.66 -15.44 19.41
C ASN A 41 -1.83 -15.87 18.18
N GLU A 42 -1.06 -16.95 18.31
CA GLU A 42 -0.29 -17.56 17.22
C GLU A 42 -1.19 -18.07 16.07
N ASP A 43 -2.46 -18.36 16.35
CA ASP A 43 -3.44 -18.79 15.34
C ASP A 43 -3.93 -17.64 14.44
N GLU A 44 -3.64 -16.37 14.77
CA GLU A 44 -4.00 -15.23 13.94
C GLU A 44 -3.10 -15.19 12.70
N ILE A 45 -3.71 -15.35 11.53
CA ILE A 45 -2.92 -15.56 10.32
C ILE A 45 -2.47 -14.24 9.68
N TYR A 46 -3.12 -13.12 10.01
CA TYR A 46 -2.79 -11.81 9.43
C TYR A 46 -2.49 -10.79 10.52
N ASP A 47 -1.39 -10.05 10.35
CA ASP A 47 -1.18 -8.80 11.07
C ASP A 47 -1.96 -7.70 10.37
N LEU A 48 -2.96 -7.14 11.06
CA LEU A 48 -3.66 -5.97 10.52
C LEU A 48 -2.69 -4.80 10.43
N THR A 49 -2.29 -4.43 9.21
CA THR A 49 -1.28 -3.38 8.99
C THR A 49 -1.91 -2.18 8.29
N PHE A 50 -1.57 -0.99 8.77
CA PHE A 50 -1.92 0.28 8.18
C PHE A 50 -0.63 1.01 7.80
N ASP A 51 -0.55 1.54 6.59
CA ASP A 51 0.54 2.41 6.20
C ASP A 51 -0.04 3.72 5.69
N PHE A 52 0.21 4.77 6.47
CA PHE A 52 -0.25 6.12 6.18
C PHE A 52 0.92 6.88 5.57
N ASP A 53 0.90 7.01 4.24
CA ASP A 53 1.80 7.90 3.51
C ASP A 53 1.01 9.12 3.04
N SER A 54 1.70 10.23 2.78
CA SER A 54 1.20 11.53 2.32
C SER A 54 0.10 11.51 1.24
N ASN A 55 -0.07 10.41 0.49
CA ASN A 55 -1.05 10.32 -0.59
C ASN A 55 -1.95 9.06 -0.53
N TYR A 56 -1.66 8.09 0.33
CA TYR A 56 -2.37 6.80 0.35
C TYR A 56 -2.40 6.19 1.75
N SER A 57 -3.47 5.47 2.05
CA SER A 57 -3.47 4.45 3.09
C SER A 57 -3.38 3.09 2.44
N LEU A 58 -2.43 2.29 2.87
CA LEU A 58 -2.45 0.86 2.63
C LEU A 58 -2.99 0.16 3.87
N PHE A 59 -4.01 -0.66 3.68
CA PHE A 59 -4.61 -1.50 4.70
C PHE A 59 -4.43 -2.97 4.32
N LEU A 60 -3.55 -3.67 5.04
CA LEU A 60 -3.36 -5.11 4.90
C LEU A 60 -4.24 -5.82 5.94
N GLY A 61 -5.41 -6.25 5.50
CA GLY A 61 -6.10 -7.43 6.03
C GLY A 61 -6.03 -8.58 5.01
N PRO A 62 -6.79 -9.68 5.16
CA PRO A 62 -6.65 -10.92 4.39
C PRO A 62 -6.66 -10.78 2.85
N TYR A 63 -7.13 -9.64 2.33
CA TYR A 63 -7.26 -9.38 0.89
C TYR A 63 -6.58 -8.10 0.42
N GLY A 64 -5.93 -7.33 1.31
CA GLY A 64 -5.21 -6.09 1.03
C GLY A 64 -6.01 -5.01 0.28
N ASN A 65 -6.25 -3.85 0.88
CA ASN A 65 -6.87 -2.70 0.21
C ASN A 65 -5.92 -1.51 0.22
N PHE A 66 -5.69 -0.95 -0.97
CA PHE A 66 -5.20 0.43 -1.08
C PHE A 66 -6.37 1.39 -1.01
N GLY A 67 -6.12 2.60 -0.57
CA GLY A 67 -7.04 3.69 -0.78
C GLY A 67 -6.55 4.96 -0.12
N LYS A 68 -7.48 5.79 0.32
CA LYS A 68 -7.17 7.10 0.88
C LYS A 68 -7.52 7.12 2.34
N TYR A 69 -6.87 8.00 3.08
CA TYR A 69 -7.33 8.36 4.41
C TYR A 69 -7.50 9.85 4.56
N GLU A 70 -8.32 10.23 5.53
CA GLU A 70 -8.56 11.60 5.93
C GLU A 70 -8.56 11.69 7.45
N LEU A 71 -7.92 12.73 7.98
CA LEU A 71 -8.03 13.11 9.39
C LEU A 71 -9.13 14.17 9.54
N ALA A 72 -10.20 13.80 10.23
CA ALA A 72 -11.21 14.72 10.74
C ALA A 72 -10.86 15.16 12.18
N THR A 73 -11.73 15.98 12.79
CA THR A 73 -11.51 16.60 14.12
C THR A 73 -10.85 15.67 15.13
N ASP A 74 -11.42 14.49 15.38
CA ASP A 74 -10.92 13.45 16.29
C ASP A 74 -10.92 12.05 15.66
N SER A 75 -11.11 11.96 14.34
CA SER A 75 -11.40 10.72 13.65
C SER A 75 -10.48 10.49 12.47
N LEU A 76 -10.12 9.23 12.24
CA LEU A 76 -9.47 8.72 11.05
C LEU A 76 -10.54 8.07 10.16
N ILE A 77 -10.60 8.49 8.90
CA ILE A 77 -11.44 7.87 7.88
C ILE A 77 -10.52 7.15 6.91
N VAL A 78 -10.71 5.85 6.71
CA VAL A 78 -9.99 5.04 5.72
C VAL A 78 -10.96 4.60 4.65
N GLU A 79 -10.69 4.95 3.41
CA GLU A 79 -11.46 4.58 2.22
C GLU A 79 -10.72 3.44 1.49
N SER A 80 -11.41 2.34 1.18
CA SER A 80 -10.86 1.25 0.36
C SER A 80 -10.96 1.57 -1.14
N VAL A 81 -10.29 0.78 -1.98
CA VAL A 81 -10.47 0.79 -3.45
C VAL A 81 -11.90 0.51 -3.91
N SER A 82 -12.74 -0.10 -3.05
CA SER A 82 -14.16 -0.36 -3.33
C SER A 82 -15.08 0.76 -2.81
N ASP A 83 -14.51 1.92 -2.50
CA ASP A 83 -15.18 3.08 -1.89
C ASP A 83 -15.83 2.78 -0.52
N ALA A 84 -15.44 1.67 0.13
CA ALA A 84 -15.87 1.36 1.49
C ALA A 84 -15.17 2.32 2.45
N LYS A 85 -15.93 3.01 3.30
CA LYS A 85 -15.38 3.93 4.29
C LYS A 85 -15.43 3.33 5.67
N PHE A 86 -14.29 3.27 6.35
CA PHE A 86 -14.14 2.89 7.74
C PHE A 86 -13.81 4.12 8.56
N VAL A 87 -14.58 4.37 9.61
CA VAL A 87 -14.44 5.52 10.49
C VAL A 87 -13.98 5.04 11.86
N PHE A 88 -12.88 5.61 12.32
CA PHE A 88 -12.28 5.35 13.62
C PHE A 88 -12.17 6.64 14.40
N GLN A 89 -12.49 6.62 15.68
CA GLN A 89 -12.06 7.68 16.60
C GLN A 89 -10.61 7.43 17.01
N ILE A 90 -9.77 8.46 16.93
CA ILE A 90 -8.39 8.41 17.40
C ILE A 90 -8.40 8.73 18.90
N GLU A 91 -8.14 7.72 19.74
CA GLU A 91 -8.08 7.89 21.19
C GLU A 91 -6.69 8.33 21.67
N GLU A 92 -5.63 7.87 21.00
CA GLU A 92 -4.24 8.14 21.37
C GLU A 92 -3.33 8.03 20.15
N ILE A 93 -2.38 8.96 20.01
CA ILE A 93 -1.31 8.88 19.03
C ILE A 93 0.01 9.37 19.65
N THR A 94 1.04 8.55 19.50
CA THR A 94 2.41 8.79 19.96
C THR A 94 3.38 8.29 18.90
N ASP A 95 4.69 8.51 19.08
CA ASP A 95 5.69 8.06 18.10
C ASP A 95 5.76 6.53 17.93
N SER A 96 5.20 5.74 18.85
CA SER A 96 5.27 4.27 18.82
C SER A 96 3.92 3.57 18.91
N LYS A 97 2.84 4.29 19.20
CA LYS A 97 1.53 3.72 19.51
C LYS A 97 0.40 4.58 18.94
N LEU A 98 -0.54 3.93 18.27
CA LEU A 98 -1.79 4.51 17.78
C LEU A 98 -2.94 3.68 18.35
N VAL A 99 -3.95 4.33 18.93
CA VAL A 99 -5.15 3.68 19.45
C VAL A 99 -6.36 4.18 18.70
N LEU A 100 -7.03 3.26 18.01
CA LEU A 100 -8.22 3.53 17.22
C LEU A 100 -9.40 2.83 17.85
N LYS A 101 -10.53 3.54 17.96
CA LYS A 101 -11.82 2.95 18.30
C LYS A 101 -12.70 2.93 17.06
N TYR A 102 -13.17 1.75 16.67
CA TYR A 102 -14.07 1.63 15.53
C TYR A 102 -15.42 2.31 15.81
N ILE A 103 -15.92 3.08 14.84
CA ILE A 103 -17.19 3.80 14.94
C ILE A 103 -18.22 3.20 13.97
N SER A 104 -17.85 3.06 12.70
CA SER A 104 -18.76 2.60 11.64
C SER A 104 -17.99 2.35 10.33
N GLY A 105 -18.58 1.58 9.41
CA GLY A 105 -18.02 1.36 8.08
C GLY A 105 -18.22 -0.06 7.57
N GLY A 106 -17.63 -0.38 6.42
CA GLY A 106 -17.58 -1.76 5.94
C GLY A 106 -18.85 -2.29 5.28
N GLU A 107 -19.86 -1.46 4.99
CA GLU A 107 -21.14 -1.91 4.37
C GLU A 107 -20.98 -2.72 3.07
N THR A 108 -19.86 -2.54 2.35
CA THR A 108 -19.54 -3.28 1.12
C THR A 108 -18.53 -4.42 1.32
N ASN A 109 -18.06 -4.65 2.56
CA ASN A 109 -17.16 -5.73 2.93
C ASN A 109 -17.44 -6.28 4.36
N PRO A 110 -18.44 -7.18 4.48
CA PRO A 110 -18.94 -7.67 5.77
C PRO A 110 -17.86 -8.31 6.66
N SER A 111 -16.86 -8.96 6.05
CA SER A 111 -15.77 -9.61 6.80
C SER A 111 -14.90 -8.62 7.58
N PHE A 112 -14.71 -7.40 7.06
CA PHE A 112 -13.98 -6.35 7.78
C PHE A 112 -14.83 -5.69 8.84
N GLU A 113 -16.12 -5.47 8.54
CA GLU A 113 -17.08 -4.95 9.52
C GLU A 113 -17.15 -5.87 10.75
N ASP A 114 -17.33 -7.18 10.54
CA ASP A 114 -17.37 -8.19 11.62
C ASP A 114 -16.08 -8.17 12.48
N TYR A 115 -14.91 -8.05 11.83
CA TYR A 115 -13.63 -7.96 12.54
C TYR A 115 -13.56 -6.71 13.43
N PHE A 116 -13.91 -5.54 12.90
CA PHE A 116 -13.83 -4.27 13.64
C PHE A 116 -14.92 -4.12 14.70
N GLU A 117 -16.12 -4.68 14.47
CA GLU A 117 -17.17 -4.74 15.48
C GLU A 117 -16.75 -5.64 16.65
N SER A 118 -16.15 -6.79 16.34
CA SER A 118 -15.60 -7.71 17.35
C SER A 118 -14.41 -7.09 18.09
N ASN A 119 -13.59 -6.33 17.37
CA ASN A 119 -12.39 -5.64 17.86
C ASN A 119 -12.61 -4.12 17.87
N ASN A 120 -13.59 -3.68 18.67
CA ASN A 120 -14.01 -2.27 18.79
C ASN A 120 -12.85 -1.29 19.08
N ARG A 121 -11.72 -1.79 19.57
CA ARG A 121 -10.53 -0.99 19.88
C ARG A 121 -9.26 -1.66 19.37
N LEU A 122 -8.55 -0.99 18.47
CA LEU A 122 -7.28 -1.41 17.90
C LEU A 122 -6.14 -0.70 18.61
N ILE A 123 -5.12 -1.45 19.02
CA ILE A 123 -3.89 -0.91 19.58
C ILE A 123 -2.76 -1.25 18.61
N LEU A 124 -2.34 -0.25 17.83
CA LEU A 124 -1.33 -0.42 16.80
C LEU A 124 0.04 0.00 17.33
N LYS A 125 1.07 -0.71 16.88
CA LYS A 125 2.48 -0.37 17.09
C LYS A 125 3.10 0.16 15.81
N LYS A 126 3.96 1.16 15.93
CA LYS A 126 4.68 1.71 14.78
C LYS A 126 5.76 0.74 14.30
N ILE A 127 5.81 0.51 13.00
CA ILE A 127 6.93 -0.14 12.32
C ILE A 127 8.04 0.89 12.19
N THR A 128 9.24 0.53 12.65
CA THR A 128 10.41 1.42 12.67
C THR A 128 11.53 0.83 11.84
N GLU A 129 12.40 1.70 11.31
CA GLU A 129 13.61 1.29 10.62
C GLU A 129 14.55 0.55 11.60
N LYS A 130 15.09 -0.58 11.16
CA LYS A 130 16.00 -1.44 11.92
C LYS A 130 17.42 -1.42 11.35
N ASN A 131 17.61 -0.77 10.20
CA ASN A 131 18.84 -0.80 9.43
C ASN A 131 19.10 0.54 8.74
N ASP A 132 20.34 0.73 8.30
CA ASP A 132 20.78 1.81 7.42
C ASP A 132 21.27 1.21 6.07
N LEU A 133 20.43 0.41 5.43
CA LEU A 133 20.71 -0.21 4.13
C LEU A 133 20.74 0.84 3.03
N ILE A 134 21.79 0.76 2.20
CA ILE A 134 21.91 1.58 0.99
C ILE A 134 21.51 0.71 -0.20
N VAL A 135 20.25 0.82 -0.61
CA VAL A 135 19.70 0.02 -1.71
C VAL A 135 20.21 0.54 -3.04
N ASN A 136 20.86 -0.33 -3.81
CA ASN A 136 21.26 -0.06 -5.19
C ASN A 136 20.13 -0.35 -6.16
N ARG A 137 19.43 -1.47 -5.94
CA ARG A 137 18.36 -1.95 -6.81
C ARG A 137 17.37 -2.84 -6.05
N ILE A 138 16.10 -2.72 -6.40
CA ILE A 138 15.02 -3.60 -5.96
C ILE A 138 14.50 -4.30 -7.21
N THR A 139 14.47 -5.63 -7.17
CA THR A 139 13.82 -6.46 -8.19
C THR A 139 12.67 -7.19 -7.51
N PHE A 140 11.49 -7.10 -8.08
CA PHE A 140 10.31 -7.78 -7.55
C PHE A 140 9.51 -8.41 -8.68
N SER A 141 8.87 -9.54 -8.42
CA SER A 141 7.85 -10.10 -9.28
C SER A 141 6.74 -10.74 -8.47
N SER A 142 5.55 -10.81 -9.07
CA SER A 142 4.41 -11.54 -8.53
C SER A 142 3.79 -12.43 -9.59
N SER A 143 3.26 -13.57 -9.15
CA SER A 143 2.47 -14.50 -9.96
C SER A 143 1.00 -14.09 -10.04
N VAL A 144 0.25 -14.81 -10.87
CA VAL A 144 -1.21 -14.81 -10.78
C VAL A 144 -1.70 -15.63 -9.57
N CYS A 145 -2.91 -15.32 -9.10
CA CYS A 145 -3.76 -16.20 -8.29
C CYS A 145 -5.01 -16.56 -9.12
N PHE A 146 -6.09 -17.10 -8.55
CA PHE A 146 -7.31 -17.46 -9.29
C PHE A 146 -8.12 -16.23 -9.78
N GLY A 147 -7.50 -15.39 -10.60
CA GLY A 147 -8.17 -14.43 -11.46
C GLY A 147 -8.06 -12.96 -11.06
N THR A 148 -7.34 -12.61 -9.99
CA THR A 148 -7.34 -11.24 -9.45
C THR A 148 -5.95 -10.67 -9.19
N CYS A 149 -4.95 -11.51 -8.92
CA CYS A 149 -3.60 -11.05 -8.60
C CYS A 149 -2.83 -10.73 -9.88
N PRO A 150 -2.21 -9.54 -9.98
CA PRO A 150 -1.45 -9.15 -11.15
C PRO A 150 -0.16 -9.98 -11.25
N SER A 151 0.03 -10.65 -12.38
CA SER A 151 1.37 -11.12 -12.77
C SER A 151 2.16 -9.92 -13.27
N GLN A 152 3.28 -9.62 -12.62
CA GLN A 152 4.10 -8.47 -12.96
C GLN A 152 5.53 -8.65 -12.47
N ALA A 153 6.44 -7.89 -13.07
CA ALA A 153 7.80 -7.74 -12.59
C ALA A 153 8.28 -6.31 -12.70
N ILE A 154 9.04 -5.88 -11.71
CA ILE A 154 9.54 -4.53 -11.58
C ILE A 154 11.02 -4.53 -11.24
N GLU A 155 11.71 -3.51 -11.70
CA GLU A 155 13.08 -3.21 -11.31
C GLU A 155 13.18 -1.71 -11.02
N ILE A 156 13.57 -1.37 -9.79
CA ILE A 156 13.72 0.01 -9.32
C ILE A 156 15.18 0.23 -8.96
N ASP A 157 15.81 1.26 -9.50
CA ASP A 157 17.17 1.64 -9.12
C ASP A 157 17.22 2.64 -7.95
N SER A 158 18.42 2.88 -7.42
CA SER A 158 18.66 3.81 -6.31
C SER A 158 18.21 5.26 -6.52
N VAL A 159 17.96 5.68 -7.77
CA VAL A 159 17.49 7.03 -8.09
C VAL A 159 15.99 7.05 -8.41
N GLY A 160 15.30 5.91 -8.37
CA GLY A 160 13.86 5.80 -8.60
C GLY A 160 13.47 5.57 -10.06
N SER A 161 14.41 5.28 -10.96
CA SER A 161 14.03 4.80 -12.31
C SER A 161 13.38 3.43 -12.16
N ILE A 162 12.25 3.24 -12.84
CA ILE A 162 11.50 1.98 -12.81
C ILE A 162 11.40 1.38 -14.21
N ASN A 163 11.76 0.11 -14.34
CA ASN A 163 11.35 -0.77 -15.43
C ASN A 163 10.22 -1.66 -14.93
N TYR A 164 9.21 -1.89 -15.77
CA TYR A 164 8.01 -2.61 -15.42
C TYR A 164 7.60 -3.55 -16.57
N ILE A 165 7.17 -4.75 -16.23
CA ILE A 165 6.57 -5.73 -17.14
C ILE A 165 5.28 -6.21 -16.50
N GLY A 166 4.13 -5.91 -17.10
CA GLY A 166 2.83 -6.40 -16.67
C GLY A 166 2.34 -7.54 -17.53
N GLY A 167 1.91 -8.62 -16.89
CA GLY A 167 1.19 -9.74 -17.47
C GLY A 167 -0.30 -9.71 -17.12
N ALA A 168 -0.88 -10.88 -16.94
CA ALA A 168 -2.31 -11.04 -16.62
C ALA A 168 -2.72 -10.25 -15.37
N TYR A 169 -3.90 -9.65 -15.40
CA TYR A 169 -4.53 -8.88 -14.31
C TYR A 169 -3.76 -7.64 -13.84
N SER A 170 -2.66 -7.26 -14.50
CA SER A 170 -1.97 -6.00 -14.28
C SER A 170 -2.80 -4.81 -14.76
N GLU A 171 -2.83 -3.72 -14.00
CA GLU A 171 -3.46 -2.46 -14.45
C GLU A 171 -2.71 -1.83 -15.64
N PHE A 172 -1.41 -2.12 -15.76
CA PHE A 172 -0.57 -1.73 -16.88
C PHE A 172 -0.05 -3.00 -17.57
N GLU A 173 -0.54 -3.33 -18.76
CA GLU A 173 -0.08 -4.53 -19.49
C GLU A 173 1.12 -4.22 -20.39
N GLY A 174 2.05 -5.18 -20.48
CA GLY A 174 3.24 -5.11 -21.31
C GLY A 174 4.41 -4.38 -20.65
N ALA A 175 5.40 -4.01 -21.47
CA ALA A 175 6.62 -3.36 -21.01
C ALA A 175 6.41 -1.84 -20.82
N GLY A 176 6.92 -1.31 -19.72
CA GLY A 176 6.85 0.11 -19.39
C GLY A 176 8.09 0.59 -18.63
N PHE A 177 8.34 1.89 -18.71
CA PHE A 177 9.37 2.55 -17.91
C PHE A 177 8.85 3.86 -17.34
N GLY A 178 9.44 4.31 -16.25
CA GLY A 178 9.04 5.54 -15.58
C GLY A 178 10.05 5.99 -14.54
N HIS A 179 9.58 6.87 -13.66
CA HIS A 179 10.35 7.35 -12.53
C HIS A 179 9.41 7.52 -11.33
N LEU A 180 9.82 6.99 -10.18
CA LEU A 180 9.07 7.12 -8.94
C LEU A 180 9.12 8.59 -8.47
N PRO A 181 8.02 9.16 -7.98
CA PRO A 181 8.09 10.37 -7.18
C PRO A 181 8.99 10.14 -5.95
N GLU A 182 9.74 11.16 -5.55
CA GLU A 182 10.73 11.06 -4.47
C GLU A 182 10.13 10.50 -3.18
N GLU A 183 8.92 10.94 -2.82
CA GLU A 183 8.23 10.47 -1.61
C GLU A 183 7.85 8.98 -1.66
N ILE A 184 7.51 8.46 -2.84
CA ILE A 184 7.24 7.02 -3.02
C ILE A 184 8.53 6.21 -2.90
N LEU A 185 9.61 6.69 -3.52
CA LEU A 185 10.92 6.05 -3.39
C LEU A 185 11.37 6.02 -1.93
N LYS A 186 11.28 7.14 -1.21
CA LYS A 186 11.56 7.21 0.23
C LYS A 186 10.71 6.22 1.00
N SER A 187 9.40 6.15 0.74
CA SER A 187 8.49 5.20 1.39
C SER A 187 8.92 3.75 1.22
N ILE A 188 9.28 3.35 0.00
CA ILE A 188 9.79 2.00 -0.30
C ILE A 188 11.11 1.74 0.44
N LEU A 189 12.04 2.70 0.43
CA LEU A 189 13.32 2.57 1.11
C LEU A 189 13.17 2.49 2.64
N ARG A 190 12.21 3.20 3.23
CA ARG A 190 11.83 3.06 4.64
C ARG A 190 11.33 1.65 4.93
N SER A 191 10.45 1.10 4.08
CA SER A 191 9.95 -0.27 4.21
C SER A 191 11.04 -1.33 4.04
N VAL A 192 12.04 -1.11 3.17
CA VAL A 192 13.23 -1.98 3.10
C VAL A 192 14.05 -1.90 4.39
N ASN A 193 14.22 -0.70 4.96
CA ASN A 193 15.01 -0.51 6.17
C ASN A 193 14.32 -0.98 7.45
N SER A 194 13.00 -1.18 7.46
CA SER A 194 12.26 -1.76 8.59
C SER A 194 12.34 -3.29 8.68
N LEU A 195 12.82 -3.97 7.64
CA LEU A 195 12.96 -5.42 7.64
C LEU A 195 13.97 -5.90 8.70
N ASP A 196 13.65 -6.96 9.43
CA ASP A 196 14.66 -7.64 10.25
C ASP A 196 15.49 -8.58 9.36
N ILE A 197 16.56 -8.05 8.78
CA ILE A 197 17.42 -8.79 7.85
C ILE A 197 18.06 -10.03 8.49
N SER A 198 18.20 -10.05 9.81
CA SER A 198 18.77 -11.20 10.52
C SER A 198 17.79 -12.36 10.68
N ALA A 199 16.49 -12.06 10.60
CA ALA A 199 15.40 -13.02 10.79
C ALA A 199 14.67 -13.37 9.48
N ILE A 200 15.05 -12.75 8.35
CA ILE A 200 14.42 -12.99 7.06
C ILE A 200 14.73 -14.40 6.56
N LYS A 201 13.70 -15.13 6.14
CA LYS A 201 13.83 -16.46 5.51
C LYS A 201 13.95 -16.30 3.99
N GLU A 202 14.54 -17.29 3.35
CA GLU A 202 14.56 -17.39 1.88
C GLU A 202 13.17 -17.72 1.30
N TYR A 203 12.30 -18.35 2.10
CA TYR A 203 10.95 -18.74 1.67
C TYR A 203 9.93 -18.56 2.81
N TYR A 204 8.78 -18.02 2.47
CA TYR A 204 7.57 -17.95 3.30
C TYR A 204 6.41 -18.61 2.58
N GLU A 205 5.54 -19.28 3.33
CA GLU A 205 4.38 -19.98 2.77
C GLU A 205 3.13 -19.63 3.55
N SER A 206 2.01 -19.64 2.85
CA SER A 206 0.68 -19.50 3.45
C SER A 206 -0.03 -20.85 3.48
N PRO A 207 -0.82 -21.16 4.52
CA PRO A 207 -1.49 -22.46 4.67
C PRO A 207 -2.74 -22.63 3.79
N TRP A 208 -2.98 -21.78 2.79
CA TRP A 208 -4.11 -21.86 1.85
C TRP A 208 -3.62 -22.16 0.42
N THR A 209 -4.55 -22.41 -0.51
CA THR A 209 -4.23 -22.96 -1.85
C THR A 209 -4.33 -21.98 -3.00
N ASP A 210 -4.77 -20.74 -2.75
CA ASP A 210 -4.97 -19.72 -3.77
C ASP A 210 -4.41 -18.38 -3.29
N ASP A 211 -3.19 -18.07 -3.73
CA ASP A 211 -2.52 -16.80 -3.51
C ASP A 211 -1.46 -16.59 -4.61
N ALA A 212 -0.94 -15.38 -4.71
CA ALA A 212 0.21 -15.11 -5.54
C ALA A 212 1.51 -15.51 -4.83
N SER A 213 2.47 -15.98 -5.63
CA SER A 213 3.88 -16.07 -5.26
C SER A 213 4.53 -14.72 -5.53
N TYR A 214 5.38 -14.29 -4.62
CA TYR A 214 6.16 -13.06 -4.70
C TYR A 214 7.64 -13.41 -4.66
N TYR A 215 8.44 -12.80 -5.53
CA TYR A 215 9.89 -12.84 -5.46
C TYR A 215 10.39 -11.43 -5.16
N LEU A 216 11.36 -11.32 -4.26
CA LEU A 216 12.04 -10.07 -3.95
C LEU A 216 13.55 -10.29 -3.94
N LYS A 217 14.26 -9.40 -4.62
CA LYS A 217 15.72 -9.28 -4.57
C LYS A 217 16.14 -7.85 -4.26
N LEU A 218 17.00 -7.70 -3.27
CA LEU A 218 17.57 -6.43 -2.84
C LEU A 218 19.07 -6.44 -3.09
N GLU A 219 19.53 -5.63 -4.04
CA GLU A 219 20.96 -5.38 -4.25
C GLU A 219 21.38 -4.18 -3.41
N LEU A 220 22.35 -4.38 -2.52
CA LEU A 220 22.74 -3.38 -1.52
C LEU A 220 24.18 -2.91 -1.78
N GLN A 221 24.44 -1.61 -1.70
CA GLN A 221 25.81 -1.07 -1.89
C GLN A 221 26.75 -1.45 -0.74
N ASN A 222 26.21 -1.59 0.47
CA ASN A 222 26.96 -1.91 1.68
C ASN A 222 27.02 -3.41 2.00
N LYS A 223 26.56 -4.29 1.10
CA LYS A 223 26.71 -5.75 1.22
C LYS A 223 27.20 -6.38 -0.08
N ASN A 224 27.96 -7.47 0.04
CA ASN A 224 28.53 -8.16 -1.12
C ASN A 224 27.55 -9.14 -1.80
N GLN A 225 26.50 -9.56 -1.10
CA GLN A 225 25.52 -10.51 -1.60
C GLN A 225 24.13 -9.87 -1.58
N PRO A 226 23.31 -10.08 -2.61
CA PRO A 226 21.92 -9.65 -2.58
C PRO A 226 21.16 -10.41 -1.50
N ILE A 227 20.06 -9.82 -1.04
CA ILE A 227 19.06 -10.52 -0.24
C ILE A 227 17.99 -10.98 -1.23
N GLU A 228 17.71 -12.27 -1.25
CA GLU A 228 16.71 -12.87 -2.13
C GLU A 228 15.73 -13.68 -1.28
N LEU A 229 14.45 -13.57 -1.59
CA LEU A 229 13.40 -14.35 -0.94
C LEU A 229 12.22 -14.57 -1.86
N GLU A 230 11.45 -15.58 -1.51
CA GLU A 230 10.16 -15.91 -2.10
C GLU A 230 9.09 -15.96 -1.00
N SER A 231 7.86 -15.63 -1.36
CA SER A 231 6.70 -15.65 -0.45
C SER A 231 5.49 -16.16 -1.22
N TYR A 232 4.92 -17.28 -0.83
CA TYR A 232 3.61 -17.71 -1.31
C TYR A 232 2.54 -17.15 -0.37
N GLY A 233 1.83 -16.11 -0.82
CA GLY A 233 0.94 -15.32 0.03
C GLY A 233 1.66 -14.58 1.17
N PHE A 234 0.91 -14.24 2.22
CA PHE A 234 1.41 -13.45 3.37
C PHE A 234 1.23 -14.11 4.74
N GLY A 235 0.78 -15.37 4.82
CA GLY A 235 0.39 -16.02 6.09
C GLY A 235 1.53 -16.15 7.12
N GLU A 236 2.72 -16.56 6.69
CA GLU A 236 3.92 -16.59 7.55
C GLU A 236 4.82 -15.36 7.39
N THR A 237 4.45 -14.44 6.50
CA THR A 237 5.28 -13.31 6.11
C THR A 237 5.22 -12.22 7.18
N PRO A 238 6.36 -11.75 7.72
CA PRO A 238 6.36 -10.67 8.71
C PRO A 238 5.68 -9.41 8.16
N SER A 239 4.94 -8.69 9.01
CA SER A 239 4.25 -7.43 8.69
C SER A 239 5.06 -6.49 7.80
N GLU A 240 6.33 -6.25 8.15
CA GLU A 240 7.21 -5.32 7.42
C GLU A 240 7.47 -5.78 5.99
N LEU A 241 7.66 -7.09 5.80
CA LEU A 241 7.88 -7.68 4.49
C LEU A 241 6.59 -7.71 3.67
N ALA A 242 5.47 -8.14 4.27
CA ALA A 242 4.17 -8.14 3.61
C ALA A 242 3.81 -6.73 3.09
N LEU A 243 4.08 -5.70 3.89
CA LEU A 243 3.90 -4.31 3.50
C LEU A 243 4.76 -3.91 2.30
N LEU A 244 6.06 -4.24 2.33
CA LEU A 244 6.95 -3.95 1.21
C LEU A 244 6.48 -4.65 -0.08
N LEU A 245 6.19 -5.95 -0.01
CA LEU A 245 5.73 -6.73 -1.17
C LEU A 245 4.45 -6.14 -1.76
N PHE A 246 3.50 -5.78 -0.91
CA PHE A 246 2.22 -5.22 -1.36
C PHE A 246 2.36 -3.79 -1.93
N LYS A 247 3.25 -2.96 -1.36
CA LYS A 247 3.64 -1.66 -1.94
C LYS A 247 4.20 -1.82 -3.35
N LEU A 248 5.12 -2.77 -3.53
CA LEU A 248 5.72 -3.06 -4.83
C LEU A 248 4.68 -3.62 -5.82
N MET A 249 3.76 -4.46 -5.34
CA MET A 249 2.68 -5.00 -6.17
C MET A 249 1.78 -3.91 -6.74
N LYS A 250 1.43 -2.86 -5.98
CA LYS A 250 0.53 -1.79 -6.45
C LYS A 250 1.24 -0.53 -6.91
N ILE A 251 2.52 -0.64 -7.26
CA ILE A 251 3.33 0.52 -7.65
C ILE A 251 2.74 1.28 -8.86
N THR A 252 2.01 0.61 -9.75
CA THR A 252 1.35 1.19 -10.92
C THR A 252 0.18 2.12 -10.57
N GLN A 253 -0.43 1.97 -9.39
CA GLN A 253 -1.50 2.86 -8.92
C GLN A 253 -0.97 4.26 -8.55
N VAL A 254 0.33 4.37 -8.27
CA VAL A 254 0.95 5.59 -7.75
C VAL A 254 2.04 6.14 -8.67
N VAL A 255 2.29 5.48 -9.81
CA VAL A 255 3.34 5.85 -10.77
C VAL A 255 2.80 5.84 -12.20
N SER A 256 3.05 6.93 -12.93
CA SER A 256 2.77 6.97 -14.37
C SER A 256 3.88 6.30 -15.17
N LEU A 257 3.54 5.21 -15.87
CA LEU A 257 4.45 4.49 -16.75
C LEU A 257 4.24 4.90 -18.23
N LYS A 258 5.32 4.81 -19.02
CA LYS A 258 5.28 4.96 -20.48
C LYS A 258 5.51 3.61 -21.13
N HIS A 259 4.64 3.22 -22.06
CA HIS A 259 4.81 2.00 -22.84
C HIS A 259 6.12 2.01 -23.63
N THR A 260 6.71 0.82 -23.74
CA THR A 260 7.91 0.55 -24.55
C THR A 260 7.89 -0.89 -25.04
N SER A 261 8.87 -1.29 -25.85
CA SER A 261 9.08 -2.71 -26.17
C SER A 261 9.93 -3.38 -25.10
N LEU A 262 9.73 -4.69 -24.91
CA LEU A 262 10.53 -5.49 -23.98
C LEU A 262 12.04 -5.37 -24.28
N ASP A 263 12.42 -5.45 -25.56
CA ASP A 263 13.81 -5.30 -26.03
C ASP A 263 14.42 -3.93 -25.72
N SER A 264 13.59 -2.92 -25.47
CA SER A 264 14.04 -1.56 -25.14
C SER A 264 14.18 -1.34 -23.64
N LEU A 265 13.73 -2.27 -22.79
CA LEU A 265 13.95 -2.18 -21.35
C LEU A 265 15.41 -2.50 -21.05
N ASN A 266 16.06 -1.60 -20.33
CA ASN A 266 17.42 -1.82 -19.83
C ASN A 266 17.36 -2.56 -18.49
N LEU A 267 16.95 -3.83 -18.55
CA LEU A 267 16.84 -4.70 -17.37
C LEU A 267 18.22 -5.15 -16.93
N HIS A 268 18.51 -4.98 -15.64
CA HIS A 268 19.70 -5.57 -15.04
C HIS A 268 19.52 -7.07 -14.84
N ASP A 269 18.36 -7.49 -14.34
CA ASP A 269 17.97 -8.89 -14.31
C ASP A 269 17.37 -9.33 -15.66
N LYS A 270 18.16 -10.07 -16.44
CA LYS A 270 17.75 -10.56 -17.77
C LYS A 270 16.64 -11.60 -17.72
N ASN A 271 16.46 -12.26 -16.58
CA ASN A 271 15.43 -13.29 -16.42
C ASN A 271 14.12 -12.70 -15.88
N LEU A 272 14.07 -11.38 -15.64
CA LEU A 272 12.90 -10.72 -15.06
C LEU A 272 11.63 -10.92 -15.90
N SER A 273 11.76 -10.90 -17.22
CA SER A 273 10.63 -11.20 -18.11
C SER A 273 10.16 -12.64 -18.01
N GLU A 274 11.07 -13.59 -17.78
CA GLU A 274 10.71 -15.00 -17.66
C GLU A 274 9.81 -15.24 -16.44
N LYS A 275 10.02 -14.48 -15.36
CA LYS A 275 9.21 -14.54 -14.14
C LYS A 275 7.76 -14.09 -14.34
N VAL A 276 7.47 -13.29 -15.36
CA VAL A 276 6.09 -12.83 -15.65
C VAL A 276 5.37 -13.81 -16.58
N PHE A 277 6.09 -14.36 -17.56
CA PHE A 277 5.47 -15.07 -18.69
C PHE A 277 5.46 -16.60 -18.58
N PHE A 278 6.22 -17.21 -17.66
CA PHE A 278 6.34 -18.68 -17.58
C PHE A 278 5.53 -19.36 -16.45
N GLU A 279 4.76 -18.62 -15.67
CA GLU A 279 3.89 -19.19 -14.62
C GLU A 279 2.46 -19.51 -15.09
N GLU A 280 2.22 -19.61 -16.40
CA GLU A 280 0.91 -19.98 -16.99
C GLU A 280 0.64 -21.50 -17.06
N PHE A 281 1.27 -22.35 -16.24
CA PHE A 281 1.13 -23.82 -16.33
C PHE A 281 0.60 -24.50 -15.08
#